data_AF-A0A9P7AKN3-F1
#
_entry.id   AF-A0A9P7AKN3-F1
#
_cell.length_a   1.000
_cell.length_b   1.000
_cell.length_c   1.000
_cell.angle_alpha   90.00
_cell.angle_beta   90.00
_cell.angle_gamma   90.00
#
_symmetry.space_group_name_H-M   'P 1'
#
loop_
_entity.id
_entity.type
_entity.pdbx_description
1 polymer ?
#
loop_
_entity_poly.entity_id
_entity_poly.type
_entity_poly.pdbx_seq_one_letter_code
_entity_poly.pdbx_strand_id
1 'polypeptide(L)'
;MPTPTVAKAVSFSAEQISQVSIGSSLSSIASHESKIPKPDSEAGCPSHGGYNLEIALKWDAGHFKVFKECIHASIQKHCDTSKSKTYQTPSAIIAVQTEVLSHFLELNDYDGCWPIGDIIQMQLKNTAVKQRQKTTVHK
;
A
#
# COMPACT_ATOMS: atom_id res chain seq x y z
N MET A 1 70.91 14.53 -11.47
CA MET A 1 70.35 13.46 -10.63
C MET A 1 69.22 14.05 -9.79
N PRO A 2 67.96 13.55 -9.81
CA PRO A 2 67.24 12.75 -10.81
C PRO A 2 66.01 13.50 -11.41
N THR A 3 65.53 13.05 -12.58
CA THR A 3 64.15 13.16 -13.10
C THR A 3 63.26 12.07 -12.42
N PRO A 4 62.02 11.71 -12.82
CA PRO A 4 60.95 12.28 -13.67
C PRO A 4 59.60 12.35 -12.89
N THR A 5 58.41 12.68 -13.46
CA THR A 5 57.41 11.66 -13.85
C THR A 5 56.14 12.30 -14.44
N VAL A 6 55.99 12.14 -15.76
CA VAL A 6 54.81 11.73 -16.54
C VAL A 6 53.41 12.16 -16.09
N ALA A 7 52.85 13.12 -16.83
CA ALA A 7 51.41 13.24 -17.06
C ALA A 7 51.00 12.22 -18.14
N LYS A 8 50.00 11.39 -17.87
CA LYS A 8 49.43 10.46 -18.86
C LYS A 8 47.96 10.78 -19.08
N ALA A 9 47.69 11.27 -20.27
CA ALA A 9 46.37 11.39 -20.86
C ALA A 9 45.72 10.00 -20.98
N VAL A 10 44.41 9.94 -20.78
CA VAL A 10 43.60 8.82 -21.26
C VAL A 10 42.46 9.41 -22.08
N SER A 11 42.59 9.18 -23.37
CA SER A 11 41.62 9.49 -24.42
C SER A 11 40.35 8.65 -24.22
N PHE A 12 39.20 9.31 -24.41
CA PHE A 12 37.90 8.65 -24.48
C PHE A 12 37.65 8.24 -25.94
N SER A 13 37.81 6.95 -26.25
CA SER A 13 37.48 6.39 -27.56
C SER A 13 36.02 5.93 -27.57
N ALA A 14 35.21 6.54 -28.43
CA ALA A 14 33.89 6.05 -28.79
C ALA A 14 34.03 5.17 -30.03
N GLU A 15 33.84 3.85 -29.87
CA GLU A 15 33.71 2.92 -30.98
C GLU A 15 32.25 2.52 -31.14
N GLN A 16 31.78 2.72 -32.36
CA GLN A 16 30.50 2.32 -32.92
C GLN A 16 30.38 0.80 -33.01
N ILE A 17 29.23 0.22 -32.66
CA ILE A 17 28.83 -1.11 -33.13
C ILE A 17 27.36 -1.09 -33.54
N SER A 18 27.14 -1.09 -34.86
CA SER A 18 25.90 -1.50 -35.51
C SER A 18 25.62 -2.97 -35.20
N GLN A 19 24.36 -3.37 -34.98
CA GLN A 19 23.74 -4.50 -35.72
C GLN A 19 22.29 -4.78 -35.31
N VAL A 20 21.46 -4.87 -36.35
CA VAL A 20 20.14 -5.51 -36.43
C VAL A 20 20.08 -6.82 -35.64
N SER A 21 19.07 -7.02 -34.80
CA SER A 21 18.52 -8.36 -34.56
C SER A 21 17.13 -8.30 -33.93
N ILE A 22 16.14 -8.61 -34.78
CA ILE A 22 14.92 -9.38 -34.53
C ILE A 22 14.03 -8.86 -33.38
N GLY A 23 12.82 -8.45 -33.75
CA GLY A 23 11.68 -8.29 -32.85
C GLY A 23 11.45 -9.58 -32.07
N SER A 24 12.12 -9.67 -30.92
CA SER A 24 11.82 -10.63 -29.88
C SER A 24 10.51 -10.14 -29.28
N SER A 25 9.40 -10.64 -29.83
CA SER A 25 8.15 -10.76 -29.08
C SER A 25 8.42 -11.68 -27.89
N LEU A 26 9.12 -11.11 -26.90
CA LEU A 26 9.02 -11.50 -25.52
C LEU A 26 7.56 -11.24 -25.16
N SER A 27 6.71 -12.22 -25.46
CA SER A 27 5.56 -12.51 -24.62
C SER A 27 6.16 -12.74 -23.24
N SER A 28 6.27 -11.61 -22.53
CA SER A 28 6.61 -11.54 -21.14
C SER A 28 5.50 -12.32 -20.44
N ILE A 29 5.70 -13.62 -20.32
CA ILE A 29 5.29 -14.41 -19.17
C ILE A 29 6.06 -13.87 -17.97
N ALA A 30 5.85 -12.58 -17.66
CA ALA A 30 5.87 -12.12 -16.30
C ALA A 30 4.78 -12.95 -15.65
N SER A 31 5.20 -13.93 -14.85
CA SER A 31 4.37 -14.54 -13.84
C SER A 31 3.82 -13.40 -12.97
N HIS A 32 2.73 -12.79 -13.42
CA HIS A 32 1.86 -12.02 -12.57
C HIS A 32 1.29 -13.06 -11.62
N GLU A 33 1.95 -13.23 -10.48
CA GLU A 33 1.32 -13.83 -9.32
C GLU A 33 -0.05 -13.17 -9.20
N SER A 34 -1.10 -13.96 -9.42
CA SER A 34 -2.45 -13.46 -9.64
C SER A 34 -2.99 -12.98 -8.29
N LYS A 35 -2.55 -11.78 -7.88
CA LYS A 35 -2.98 -11.17 -6.62
C LYS A 35 -4.49 -10.98 -6.65
N ILE A 36 -5.13 -11.20 -5.50
CA ILE A 36 -6.58 -11.09 -5.32
C ILE A 36 -6.97 -9.63 -5.55
N PRO A 37 -7.66 -9.31 -6.66
CA PRO A 37 -8.02 -7.94 -6.97
C PRO A 37 -9.08 -7.44 -5.99
N LYS A 38 -9.11 -6.12 -5.81
CA LYS A 38 -10.21 -5.49 -5.06
C LYS A 38 -11.52 -5.66 -5.84
N PRO A 39 -12.63 -6.07 -5.20
CA PRO A 39 -13.93 -6.14 -5.87
C PRO A 39 -14.40 -4.75 -6.34
N ASP A 40 -15.17 -4.70 -7.43
CA ASP A 40 -15.64 -3.45 -8.06
C ASP A 40 -16.54 -2.55 -7.17
N SER A 41 -16.96 -3.04 -6.00
CA SER A 41 -17.82 -2.32 -5.06
C SER A 41 -17.01 -1.65 -3.94
N GLU A 42 -17.58 -0.66 -3.24
CA GLU A 42 -16.88 0.03 -2.13
C GLU A 42 -17.09 -0.71 -0.79
N ALA A 43 -16.04 -0.88 0.02
CA ALA A 43 -16.16 -1.50 1.34
C ALA A 43 -16.94 -0.61 2.32
N GLY A 44 -17.87 -1.20 3.06
CA GLY A 44 -18.55 -0.53 4.18
C GLY A 44 -19.79 0.28 3.83
N CYS A 45 -20.40 0.04 2.66
CA CYS A 45 -21.75 0.50 2.30
C CYS A 45 -22.70 -0.67 1.93
N PRO A 46 -22.99 -1.63 2.84
CA PRO A 46 -23.79 -2.80 2.49
C PRO A 46 -25.19 -2.45 1.96
N SER A 47 -25.77 -1.33 2.40
CA SER A 47 -27.11 -0.87 2.00
C SER A 47 -27.15 -0.11 0.66
N HIS A 48 -25.99 0.23 0.07
CA HIS A 48 -25.89 1.01 -1.18
C HIS A 48 -25.08 0.30 -2.27
N GLY A 49 -24.96 -1.04 -2.22
CA GLY A 49 -24.21 -1.82 -3.21
C GLY A 49 -22.71 -1.95 -2.93
N GLY A 50 -22.27 -1.62 -1.72
CA GLY A 50 -20.93 -1.95 -1.23
C GLY A 50 -20.82 -3.40 -0.74
N TYR A 51 -19.59 -3.89 -0.56
CA TYR A 51 -19.34 -5.24 -0.05
C TYR A 51 -19.00 -5.27 1.44
N ASN A 52 -19.29 -6.40 2.09
CA ASN A 52 -18.82 -6.68 3.43
C ASN A 52 -17.40 -7.24 3.34
N LEU A 53 -16.45 -6.56 4.00
CA LEU A 53 -15.04 -6.93 3.99
C LEU A 53 -14.81 -8.34 4.54
N GLU A 54 -15.54 -8.75 5.58
CA GLU A 54 -15.43 -10.09 6.16
C GLU A 54 -15.83 -11.17 5.15
N ILE A 55 -16.90 -10.92 4.39
CA ILE A 55 -17.39 -11.82 3.36
C ILE A 55 -16.42 -11.90 2.18
N ALA A 56 -15.85 -10.76 1.77
CA ALA A 56 -14.91 -10.70 0.64
C ALA A 56 -13.56 -11.38 0.94
N LEU A 57 -13.09 -11.31 2.19
CA LEU A 57 -11.87 -11.99 2.62
C LEU A 57 -12.08 -13.50 2.84
N LYS A 58 -13.33 -13.95 3.03
CA LYS A 58 -13.68 -15.34 3.39
C LYS A 58 -12.94 -15.83 4.65
N TRP A 59 -12.63 -14.92 5.55
CA TRP A 59 -11.95 -15.23 6.80
C TRP A 59 -12.93 -15.66 7.88
N ASP A 60 -12.46 -16.46 8.83
CA ASP A 60 -13.21 -16.74 10.05
C ASP A 60 -13.44 -15.44 10.86
N ALA A 61 -14.56 -15.36 11.57
CA ALA A 61 -14.93 -14.19 12.34
C ALA A 61 -13.90 -13.84 13.43
N GLY A 62 -13.27 -14.85 14.05
CA GLY A 62 -12.19 -14.68 15.00
C GLY A 62 -10.94 -14.08 14.35
N HIS A 63 -10.55 -14.62 13.20
CA HIS A 63 -9.39 -14.14 12.43
C HIS A 63 -9.59 -12.70 11.94
N PHE A 64 -10.76 -12.40 11.39
CA PHE A 64 -11.12 -11.06 10.95
C PHE A 64 -11.21 -10.07 12.12
N LYS A 65 -11.63 -10.52 13.32
CA LYS A 65 -11.63 -9.69 14.53
C LYS A 65 -10.20 -9.31 14.95
N VAL A 66 -9.28 -10.27 15.04
CA VAL A 66 -7.87 -9.99 15.40
C VAL A 66 -7.23 -9.04 14.38
N PHE A 67 -7.50 -9.26 13.09
CA PHE A 67 -7.06 -8.36 12.03
C PHE A 67 -7.57 -6.92 12.20
N LYS A 68 -8.87 -6.75 12.45
CA LYS A 68 -9.46 -5.43 12.73
C LYS A 68 -8.83 -4.76 13.95
N GLU A 69 -8.64 -5.50 15.04
CA GLU A 69 -8.03 -4.97 16.27
C GLU A 69 -6.58 -4.54 16.06
N CYS A 70 -5.80 -5.32 15.32
CA CYS A 70 -4.43 -4.98 14.94
C CYS A 70 -4.39 -3.66 14.15
N ILE A 71 -5.20 -3.53 13.10
CA ILE A 71 -5.26 -2.29 12.32
C ILE A 71 -5.72 -1.11 13.18
N HIS A 72 -6.69 -1.30 14.08
CA HIS A 72 -7.15 -0.23 14.97
C HIS A 72 -6.03 0.28 15.88
N ALA A 73 -5.26 -0.62 16.46
CA ALA A 73 -4.12 -0.28 17.31
C ALA A 73 -3.06 0.50 16.50
N SER A 74 -2.73 0.04 15.29
CA SER A 74 -1.81 0.73 14.38
C SER A 74 -2.31 2.11 13.97
N ILE A 75 -3.59 2.27 13.66
CA ILE A 75 -4.20 3.57 13.32
C ILE A 75 -4.09 4.53 14.51
N GLN A 76 -4.38 4.08 15.73
CA GLN A 76 -4.26 4.93 16.92
C GLN A 76 -2.82 5.38 17.19
N LYS A 77 -1.84 4.53 16.83
CA LYS A 77 -0.41 4.80 17.01
C LYS A 77 0.15 5.73 15.94
N HIS A 78 -0.28 5.59 14.69
CA HIS A 78 0.37 6.23 13.53
C HIS A 78 -0.48 7.28 12.81
N CYS A 79 -1.81 7.21 12.88
CA CYS A 79 -2.72 8.11 12.16
C CYS A 79 -3.40 9.13 13.08
N ASP A 80 -3.73 10.28 12.50
CA ASP A 80 -4.53 11.29 13.20
C ASP A 80 -6.01 10.97 13.08
N THR A 81 -6.60 10.34 14.09
CA THR A 81 -8.01 9.92 14.07
C THR A 81 -9.03 11.06 13.95
N SER A 82 -8.59 12.32 14.08
CA SER A 82 -9.43 13.52 13.87
C SER A 82 -9.62 13.84 12.39
N LYS A 83 -8.80 13.26 11.51
CA LYS A 83 -8.75 13.54 10.07
C LYS A 83 -9.22 12.34 9.24
N SER A 84 -9.84 12.60 8.10
CA SER A 84 -10.17 11.54 7.13
C SER A 84 -8.90 11.05 6.42
N LYS A 85 -8.98 9.88 5.78
CA LYS A 85 -7.86 9.23 5.06
C LYS A 85 -7.15 10.18 4.07
N THR A 86 -7.89 11.02 3.35
CA THR A 86 -7.36 11.98 2.37
C THR A 86 -6.44 13.04 3.00
N TYR A 87 -6.61 13.33 4.28
CA TYR A 87 -5.80 14.31 5.02
C TYR A 87 -4.73 13.65 5.90
N GLN A 88 -4.57 12.33 5.81
CA GLN A 88 -3.46 11.64 6.46
C GLN A 88 -2.17 11.85 5.66
N THR A 89 -1.04 11.84 6.35
CA THR A 89 0.24 11.79 5.67
C THR A 89 0.43 10.41 5.04
N PRO A 90 0.99 10.32 3.82
CA PRO A 90 1.24 9.03 3.18
C PRO A 90 2.15 8.13 4.04
N SER A 91 3.11 8.72 4.75
CA SER A 91 3.98 8.02 5.70
C SER A 91 3.22 7.33 6.84
N ALA A 92 2.13 7.91 7.34
CA ALA A 92 1.30 7.29 8.38
C ALA A 92 0.58 6.05 7.85
N ILE A 93 0.03 6.14 6.64
CA ILE A 93 -0.66 5.01 5.98
C ILE A 93 0.32 3.87 5.70
N ILE A 94 1.52 4.19 5.20
CA ILE A 94 2.59 3.21 4.95
C ILE A 94 3.02 2.55 6.27
N ALA A 95 3.18 3.31 7.35
CA ALA A 95 3.55 2.75 8.65
C ALA A 95 2.53 1.72 9.15
N VAL A 96 1.23 2.02 9.04
CA VAL A 96 0.16 1.07 9.38
C VAL A 96 0.23 -0.17 8.48
N GLN A 97 0.41 0.00 7.17
CA GLN A 97 0.54 -1.14 6.24
C GLN A 97 1.73 -2.03 6.59
N THR A 98 2.90 -1.45 6.84
CA THR A 98 4.11 -2.22 7.19
C THR A 98 3.95 -2.96 8.51
N GLU A 99 3.39 -2.32 9.54
CA GLU A 99 3.15 -2.96 10.83
C GLU A 99 2.17 -4.13 10.69
N VAL A 100 1.05 -3.92 10.00
CA VAL A 100 0.03 -4.97 9.81
C VAL A 100 0.54 -6.11 8.93
N LEU A 101 1.30 -5.82 7.87
CA LEU A 101 1.93 -6.85 7.02
C LEU A 101 2.93 -7.70 7.79
N SER A 102 3.61 -7.16 8.81
CA SER A 102 4.50 -7.94 9.67
C SER A 102 3.75 -8.99 10.52
N HIS A 103 2.45 -8.78 10.76
CA HIS A 103 1.59 -9.70 11.50
C HIS A 103 0.76 -10.62 10.58
N PHE A 104 0.39 -10.15 9.39
CA PHE A 104 -0.50 -10.84 8.45
C PHE A 104 0.13 -10.86 7.05
N LEU A 105 1.04 -11.82 6.83
CA LEU A 105 1.75 -11.96 5.55
C LEU A 105 0.82 -12.34 4.38
N GLU A 106 -0.30 -13.03 4.65
CA GLU A 106 -1.35 -13.36 3.67
C GLU A 106 -1.98 -12.13 3.00
N LEU A 107 -1.81 -10.94 3.57
CA LEU A 107 -2.27 -9.70 2.95
C LEU A 107 -1.46 -9.31 1.72
N ASN A 108 -0.26 -9.87 1.55
CA ASN A 108 0.56 -9.66 0.36
C ASN A 108 -0.04 -10.32 -0.91
N ASP A 109 -0.92 -11.30 -0.71
CA ASP A 109 -1.68 -11.98 -1.77
C ASP A 109 -2.78 -11.08 -2.35
N TYR A 110 -3.13 -10.00 -1.66
CA TYR A 110 -4.13 -9.03 -2.11
C TYR A 110 -3.48 -7.87 -2.85
N ASP A 111 -4.08 -7.48 -3.97
CA ASP A 111 -3.54 -6.39 -4.77
C ASP A 111 -3.54 -5.06 -4.00
N GLY A 112 -2.42 -4.36 -4.00
CA GLY A 112 -2.24 -3.11 -3.25
C GLY A 112 -2.54 -3.18 -1.74
N CYS A 113 -2.58 -4.39 -1.13
CA CYS A 113 -3.00 -4.59 0.25
C CYS A 113 -4.36 -3.90 0.55
N TRP A 114 -5.29 -3.97 -0.40
CA TRP A 114 -6.59 -3.31 -0.32
C TRP A 114 -7.38 -3.59 0.98
N PRO A 115 -7.28 -4.77 1.65
CA PRO A 115 -8.02 -5.01 2.89
C PRO A 115 -7.61 -4.05 4.01
N ILE A 116 -6.31 -3.74 4.10
CA ILE A 116 -5.77 -2.79 5.09
C ILE A 116 -6.29 -1.39 4.75
N GLY A 117 -6.19 -1.00 3.47
CA GLY A 117 -6.62 0.30 2.98
C GLY A 117 -8.09 0.59 3.23
N ASP A 118 -8.94 -0.43 3.12
CA ASP A 118 -10.39 -0.31 3.31
C ASP A 118 -10.77 -0.20 4.79
N ILE A 119 -10.11 -0.94 5.70
CA ILE A 119 -10.34 -0.76 7.14
C ILE A 119 -9.86 0.62 7.61
N ILE A 120 -8.69 1.08 7.16
CA ILE A 120 -8.21 2.42 7.48
C ILE A 120 -9.23 3.49 7.05
N GLN A 121 -9.75 3.37 5.82
CA GLN A 121 -10.77 4.28 5.31
C GLN A 121 -12.04 4.26 6.16
N MET A 122 -12.54 3.06 6.48
CA MET A 122 -13.74 2.89 7.29
C MET A 122 -13.57 3.47 8.69
N GLN A 123 -12.45 3.20 9.37
CA GLN A 123 -12.21 3.66 10.74
C GLN A 123 -12.01 5.17 10.84
N LEU A 124 -11.22 5.76 9.94
CA LEU A 124 -11.02 7.20 9.92
C LEU A 124 -12.31 7.95 9.56
N LYS A 125 -13.12 7.41 8.65
CA LYS A 125 -14.46 7.96 8.35
C LYS A 125 -15.34 7.96 9.59
N ASN A 126 -15.43 6.82 10.29
CA ASN A 126 -16.28 6.67 11.47
C ASN A 126 -15.80 7.56 12.64
N THR A 127 -14.49 7.68 12.83
CA THR A 127 -13.94 8.48 13.93
C THR A 127 -14.08 9.98 13.67
N ALA A 128 -13.84 10.44 12.44
CA ALA A 128 -14.06 11.83 12.06
C ALA A 128 -15.52 12.26 12.23
N VAL A 129 -16.49 11.39 11.89
CA VAL A 129 -17.93 11.65 12.12
C VAL A 129 -18.23 11.79 13.61
N LYS A 130 -17.72 10.87 14.45
CA LYS A 130 -17.91 10.93 15.91
C LYS A 130 -17.35 12.21 16.52
N GLN A 131 -16.18 12.67 16.07
CA GLN A 131 -15.59 13.93 16.56
C GLN A 131 -16.47 15.14 16.23
N ARG A 132 -17.03 15.21 15.00
CA ARG A 132 -17.96 16.29 14.61
C ARG A 132 -19.24 16.31 15.45
N GLN A 133 -19.77 15.14 15.79
CA GLN A 133 -20.94 15.01 16.66
C GLN A 133 -20.63 15.50 18.08
N LYS A 134 -19.46 15.12 18.65
CA LYS A 134 -19.05 15.56 19.99
C LYS A 134 -18.92 17.08 20.11
N THR A 135 -18.44 17.75 19.07
CA THR A 135 -18.35 19.23 19.06
C THR A 135 -19.72 19.91 18.98
N THR A 136 -20.74 19.25 18.42
CA THR A 136 -22.08 19.84 18.21
C THR A 136 -22.95 19.79 19.48
N VAL A 137 -22.68 18.87 20.42
CA VAL A 137 -23.48 18.70 21.64
C VAL A 137 -23.11 19.69 22.76
N HIS A 138 -22.01 20.45 22.62
CA HIS A 138 -21.57 21.47 23.58
C HIS A 138 -21.81 22.90 23.07
N LYS A 139 -23.03 23.21 22.63
CA LYS A 139 -23.46 24.58 22.31
C LYS A 139 -24.79 24.92 22.96
#